data_AF-A0A327ZEF9-F1
#
_entry.id   AF-A0A327ZEF9-F1
#
_cell.length_a   1.000
_cell.length_b   1.000
_cell.length_c   1.000
_cell.angle_alpha   90.00
_cell.angle_beta   90.00
_cell.angle_gamma   90.00
#
_symmetry.space_group_name_H-M   'P 1'
#
loop_
_entity.id
_entity.type
_entity.pdbx_description
1 polymer ?
#
loop_
_entity_poly.entity_id
_entity_poly.type
_entity_poly.pdbx_seq_one_letter_code
_entity_poly.pdbx_strand_id
1 'polypeptide(L)'
;MVEAFNLISAVISTVLAVVALYLSIVFYRMSTSEAQRSQKSADDIAASVQRLEALFSSLYSDTFSMMRETVTDMRAHAWPTEKSSNRAKEEERRDSEVLMSAQKDIVDSVSEISKRLGLAEGSLDALKAQVDPVVHEAIEKARRSIHQPAKDILVDILTNNGPTRAARLLSLYDDETGQSSGTNPELFRSGLLSGLKDGSIISSVGNSGFPKAGDILAIPEDQERMNLLLPKKSVPARSGRRKED
;
A
#
# COMPACT_ATOMS: atom_id res chain seq x y z
N MET A 1 49.91 -19.15 84.08
CA MET A 1 48.88 -18.35 83.38
C MET A 1 48.98 -18.48 81.86
N VAL A 2 50.16 -18.32 81.25
CA VAL A 2 50.36 -18.38 79.78
C VAL A 2 49.93 -19.72 79.16
N GLU A 3 50.19 -20.85 79.83
CA GLU A 3 49.84 -22.20 79.32
C GLU A 3 48.33 -22.43 79.17
N ALA A 4 47.50 -21.88 80.07
CA ALA A 4 46.05 -21.99 79.99
C ALA A 4 45.47 -21.23 78.78
N PHE A 5 46.05 -20.07 78.45
CA PHE A 5 45.68 -19.32 77.25
C PHE A 5 46.07 -20.06 75.97
N ASN A 6 47.23 -20.71 75.95
CA ASN A 6 47.65 -21.51 74.80
C ASN A 6 46.72 -22.70 74.56
N LEU A 7 46.27 -23.38 75.62
CA LEU A 7 45.30 -24.48 75.51
C LEU A 7 43.96 -24.00 74.95
N ILE A 8 43.41 -22.90 75.48
CA ILE A 8 42.13 -22.33 75.01
C ILE A 8 42.25 -21.89 73.56
N SER A 9 43.36 -21.24 73.19
CA SER A 9 43.62 -20.80 71.82
C SER A 9 43.73 -21.98 70.85
N ALA A 10 44.35 -23.08 71.28
CA ALA A 10 44.45 -24.30 70.48
C ALA A 10 43.07 -24.94 70.23
N VAL A 11 42.19 -24.97 71.24
CA VAL A 11 40.82 -25.48 71.09
C VAL A 11 40.00 -24.58 70.15
N ILE A 12 40.08 -23.26 70.32
CA ILE A 12 39.37 -22.30 69.43
C ILE A 12 39.86 -22.45 67.99
N SER A 13 41.17 -22.53 67.77
CA SER A 13 41.76 -22.74 66.44
C SER A 13 41.27 -24.03 65.80
N THR A 14 41.17 -25.11 66.59
CA THR A 14 40.67 -26.41 66.11
C THR A 14 39.21 -26.33 65.67
N VAL A 15 38.34 -25.68 66.46
CA VAL A 15 36.93 -25.49 66.11
C VAL A 15 36.79 -24.62 64.86
N LEU A 16 37.54 -23.53 64.78
CA LEU A 16 37.55 -22.66 63.61
C LEU A 16 38.00 -23.38 62.35
N ALA A 17 39.00 -24.27 62.46
CA ALA A 17 39.46 -25.08 61.33
C ALA A 17 38.36 -26.01 60.79
N VAL A 18 37.59 -26.67 61.67
CA VAL A 18 36.48 -27.54 61.26
C VAL A 18 35.36 -26.75 60.60
N VAL A 19 35.00 -25.58 61.16
CA VAL A 19 33.97 -24.70 60.59
C VAL A 19 34.39 -24.15 59.22
N ALA A 20 35.65 -23.75 59.07
CA ALA A 20 36.20 -23.27 57.80
C ALA A 20 36.16 -24.37 56.73
N LEU A 21 36.53 -25.61 57.10
CA LEU A 21 36.46 -26.77 56.19
C LEU A 21 35.02 -27.04 55.75
N TYR A 22 34.07 -27.00 56.68
CA TYR A 22 32.64 -27.18 56.36
C TYR A 22 32.12 -26.09 55.40
N LEU A 23 32.40 -24.82 55.71
CA LEU A 23 32.01 -23.69 54.85
C LEU A 23 32.63 -23.78 53.46
N SER A 24 33.89 -24.21 53.36
CA SER A 24 34.58 -24.41 52.07
C SER A 24 33.83 -25.42 51.19
N ILE A 25 33.39 -26.55 51.76
CA ILE A 25 32.63 -27.58 51.02
C ILE A 25 31.28 -27.04 50.56
N VAL A 26 30.55 -26.35 51.44
CA VAL A 26 29.23 -25.77 51.10
C VAL A 26 29.38 -24.71 50.02
N PHE A 27 30.37 -23.82 50.15
CA PHE A 27 30.63 -22.77 49.18
C PHE A 27 31.04 -23.34 47.83
N TYR A 28 31.85 -24.41 47.81
CA TYR A 28 32.20 -25.11 46.58
C TYR A 28 30.96 -25.68 45.86
N ARG A 29 30.03 -26.31 46.59
CA ARG A 29 28.79 -26.84 46.02
C ARG A 29 27.85 -25.74 45.50
N MET A 30 27.73 -24.64 46.24
CA MET A 30 26.90 -23.52 45.81
C MET A 30 27.51 -22.82 44.59
N SER A 31 28.83 -22.59 44.60
CA SER A 31 29.57 -21.96 43.49
C SER A 31 29.48 -22.79 42.21
N THR A 32 29.63 -24.11 42.30
CA THR A 32 29.49 -24.99 41.14
C THR A 32 28.06 -25.01 40.57
N SER A 33 27.03 -25.00 41.43
CA SER A 33 25.63 -24.89 40.99
C SER A 33 25.35 -23.56 40.29
N GLU A 34 25.81 -22.43 40.85
CA GLU A 34 25.58 -21.11 40.25
C GLU A 34 26.40 -20.92 38.96
N ALA A 35 27.62 -21.46 38.89
CA ALA A 35 28.40 -21.49 37.65
C ALA A 35 27.68 -22.28 36.54
N GLN A 36 27.10 -23.44 36.87
CA GLN A 36 26.30 -24.22 35.93
C GLN A 36 25.02 -23.49 35.49
N ARG A 37 24.33 -22.82 36.42
CA ARG A 37 23.15 -22.01 36.10
C ARG A 37 23.50 -20.84 35.17
N SER A 38 24.59 -20.13 35.48
CA SER A 38 25.08 -19.03 34.64
C SER A 38 25.48 -19.52 33.24
N GLN A 39 26.14 -20.67 33.15
CA GLN A 39 26.49 -21.28 31.86
C GLN A 39 25.22 -21.63 31.07
N LYS A 40 24.25 -22.28 31.72
CA LYS A 40 22.97 -22.64 31.08
C LYS A 40 22.20 -21.41 30.61
N SER A 41 22.16 -20.34 31.40
CA SER A 41 21.53 -19.09 30.98
C SER A 41 22.27 -18.45 29.80
N ALA A 42 23.60 -18.51 29.77
CA ALA A 42 24.38 -18.05 28.62
C ALA A 42 24.07 -18.86 27.35
N ASP A 43 23.98 -20.19 27.48
CA ASP A 43 23.63 -21.09 26.37
C ASP A 43 22.20 -20.83 25.86
N ASP A 44 21.23 -20.65 26.76
CA ASP A 44 19.84 -20.32 26.41
C ASP A 44 19.74 -18.95 25.71
N ILE A 45 20.52 -17.96 26.17
CA ILE A 45 20.63 -16.65 25.50
C ILE A 45 21.23 -16.82 24.11
N ALA A 46 22.31 -17.58 23.96
CA ALA A 46 22.93 -17.84 22.66
C ALA A 46 21.96 -18.50 21.68
N ALA A 47 21.21 -19.51 22.14
CA ALA A 47 20.17 -20.16 21.34
C ALA A 47 19.05 -19.18 20.93
N SER A 48 18.68 -18.27 21.84
CA SER A 48 17.68 -17.24 21.55
C SER A 48 18.18 -16.22 20.53
N VAL A 49 19.44 -15.79 20.61
CA VAL A 49 20.08 -14.91 19.63
C VAL A 49 20.17 -15.58 18.26
N GLN A 50 20.56 -16.86 18.21
CA GLN A 50 20.60 -17.60 16.95
C GLN A 50 19.23 -17.69 16.27
N ARG A 51 18.15 -17.86 17.05
CA ARG A 51 16.77 -17.81 16.52
C ARG A 51 16.42 -16.43 16.00
N LEU A 52 16.82 -15.36 16.70
CA LEU A 52 16.62 -13.99 16.23
C LEU A 52 17.36 -13.74 14.92
N GLU A 53 18.62 -14.17 14.80
CA GLU A 53 19.39 -14.08 13.55
C GLU A 53 18.71 -14.82 12.39
N ALA A 54 18.19 -16.02 12.64
CA ALA A 54 17.45 -16.78 11.63
C ALA A 54 16.16 -16.06 11.18
N LEU A 55 15.40 -15.50 12.13
CA LEU A 55 14.21 -14.70 11.83
C LEU A 55 14.56 -13.44 11.05
N PHE A 56 15.64 -12.74 11.41
CA PHE A 56 16.10 -11.56 10.68
C PHE A 56 16.56 -11.92 9.26
N SER A 57 17.29 -13.02 9.09
CA SER A 57 17.71 -13.49 7.76
C SER A 57 16.49 -13.85 6.90
N SER A 58 15.50 -14.53 7.47
CA SER A 58 14.25 -14.85 6.80
C SER A 58 13.47 -13.59 6.41
N LEU A 59 13.28 -12.66 7.34
CA LEU A 59 12.56 -11.41 7.09
C LEU A 59 13.27 -10.55 6.05
N TYR A 60 14.60 -10.46 6.12
CA TYR A 60 15.36 -9.77 5.09
C TYR A 60 15.19 -10.45 3.73
N SER A 61 15.33 -11.76 3.65
CA SER A 61 15.11 -12.49 2.38
C SER A 61 13.71 -12.29 1.83
N ASP A 62 12.68 -12.33 2.67
CA ASP A 62 11.28 -12.27 2.26
C ASP A 62 10.87 -10.84 1.85
N THR A 63 11.19 -9.85 2.69
CA THR A 63 10.89 -8.44 2.38
C THR A 63 11.74 -7.91 1.23
N PHE A 64 13.02 -8.29 1.13
CA PHE A 64 13.87 -7.85 0.03
C PHE A 64 13.50 -8.56 -1.28
N SER A 65 13.02 -9.81 -1.24
CA SER A 65 12.44 -10.48 -2.41
C SER A 65 11.16 -9.80 -2.85
N MET A 66 10.22 -9.54 -1.93
CA MET A 66 8.94 -8.90 -2.23
C MET A 66 9.13 -7.46 -2.74
N MET A 67 10.03 -6.69 -2.12
CA MET A 67 10.40 -5.35 -2.61
C MET A 67 11.09 -5.42 -3.97
N ARG A 68 12.02 -6.37 -4.17
CA ARG A 68 12.69 -6.57 -5.46
C ARG A 68 11.69 -6.94 -6.55
N GLU A 69 10.74 -7.83 -6.28
CA GLU A 69 9.68 -8.23 -7.21
C GLU A 69 8.83 -7.02 -7.57
N THR A 70 8.38 -6.25 -6.57
CA THR A 70 7.61 -5.01 -6.79
C THR A 70 8.38 -4.02 -7.66
N VAL A 71 9.65 -3.76 -7.36
CA VAL A 71 10.50 -2.85 -8.15
C VAL A 71 10.78 -3.41 -9.54
N THR A 72 10.95 -4.73 -9.68
CA THR A 72 11.18 -5.39 -10.97
C THR A 72 9.94 -5.32 -11.84
N ASP A 73 8.76 -5.53 -11.27
CA ASP A 73 7.48 -5.46 -11.96
C ASP A 73 7.16 -4.02 -12.38
N MET A 74 7.36 -3.05 -11.47
CA MET A 74 7.27 -1.62 -11.80
C MET A 74 8.27 -1.22 -12.90
N ARG A 75 9.51 -1.74 -12.85
CA ARG A 75 10.52 -1.47 -13.88
C ARG A 75 10.14 -2.11 -15.22
N ALA A 76 9.61 -3.32 -15.22
CA ALA A 76 9.14 -4.00 -16.42
C ALA A 76 7.95 -3.26 -17.06
N HIS A 77 7.07 -2.69 -16.22
CA HIS A 77 5.95 -1.87 -16.66
C HIS A 77 6.37 -0.48 -17.17
N ALA A 78 7.35 0.17 -16.52
CA ALA A 78 7.88 1.47 -16.91
C ALA A 78 8.78 1.40 -18.15
N TRP A 79 9.48 0.28 -18.34
CA TRP A 79 10.30 -0.03 -19.52
C TRP A 79 9.84 -1.34 -20.14
N PRO A 80 8.71 -1.33 -20.87
CA PRO A 80 8.26 -2.50 -21.58
C PRO A 80 9.31 -2.84 -22.64
N THR A 81 10.18 -3.80 -22.32
CA THR A 81 11.00 -4.46 -23.34
C THR A 81 10.03 -5.02 -24.39
N GLU A 82 10.39 -4.95 -25.68
CA GLU A 82 9.47 -5.19 -26.81
C GLU A 82 8.65 -6.50 -26.73
N LYS A 83 9.06 -7.47 -25.91
CA LYS A 83 8.31 -8.69 -25.59
C LYS A 83 7.03 -8.50 -24.75
N SER A 84 6.89 -7.41 -23.98
CA SER A 84 5.77 -7.18 -23.06
C SER A 84 4.59 -6.41 -23.67
N SER A 85 4.82 -5.62 -24.73
CA SER A 85 3.75 -4.85 -25.39
C SER A 85 2.75 -5.73 -26.16
N ASN A 86 3.17 -6.92 -26.59
CA ASN A 86 2.27 -7.89 -27.21
C ASN A 86 1.35 -8.57 -26.19
N ARG A 87 1.72 -8.67 -24.91
CA ARG A 87 0.93 -9.41 -23.91
C ARG A 87 -0.22 -8.56 -23.34
N ALA A 88 0.03 -7.27 -23.07
CA ALA A 88 -1.00 -6.33 -22.63
C ALA A 88 -2.05 -6.05 -23.72
N LYS A 89 -1.64 -5.97 -24.99
CA LYS A 89 -2.58 -5.85 -26.13
C LYS A 89 -3.39 -7.13 -26.37
N GLU A 90 -2.89 -8.29 -25.96
CA GLU A 90 -3.61 -9.56 -26.04
C GLU A 90 -4.69 -9.66 -24.94
N GLU A 91 -4.41 -9.17 -23.73
CA GLU A 91 -5.38 -9.15 -22.61
C GLU A 91 -6.54 -8.20 -22.86
N GLU A 92 -6.29 -6.99 -23.35
CA GLU A 92 -7.35 -6.02 -23.70
C GLU A 92 -8.24 -6.53 -24.86
N ARG A 93 -7.65 -7.33 -25.77
CA ARG A 93 -8.39 -8.06 -26.81
C ARG A 93 -9.23 -9.20 -26.25
N ARG A 94 -8.71 -9.95 -25.27
CA ARG A 94 -9.46 -11.03 -24.62
C ARG A 94 -10.66 -10.49 -23.85
N ASP A 95 -10.50 -9.39 -23.12
CA ASP A 95 -11.61 -8.80 -22.36
C ASP A 95 -12.71 -8.27 -23.29
N SER A 96 -12.35 -7.65 -24.42
CA SER A 96 -13.33 -7.23 -25.43
C SER A 96 -14.00 -8.42 -26.15
N GLU A 97 -13.28 -9.50 -26.39
CA GLU A 97 -13.81 -10.72 -27.01
C GLU A 97 -14.72 -11.53 -26.06
N VAL A 98 -14.41 -11.56 -24.76
CA VAL A 98 -15.26 -12.16 -23.71
C VAL A 98 -16.57 -11.38 -23.56
N LEU A 99 -16.53 -10.05 -23.64
CA LEU A 99 -17.74 -9.22 -23.58
C LEU A 99 -18.60 -9.35 -24.84
N MET A 100 -17.99 -9.44 -26.03
CA MET A 100 -18.74 -9.68 -27.28
C MET A 100 -19.35 -11.08 -27.35
N SER A 101 -18.65 -12.10 -26.83
CA SER A 101 -19.21 -13.46 -26.74
C SER A 101 -20.34 -13.53 -25.71
N ALA A 102 -20.23 -12.87 -24.56
CA ALA A 102 -21.32 -12.78 -23.58
C ALA A 102 -22.56 -12.06 -24.15
N GLN A 103 -22.38 -10.99 -24.94
CA GLN A 103 -23.50 -10.33 -25.62
C GLN A 103 -24.20 -11.28 -26.59
N LYS A 104 -23.42 -12.04 -27.37
CA LYS A 104 -23.94 -13.03 -28.31
C LYS A 104 -24.71 -14.15 -27.60
N ASP A 105 -24.17 -14.68 -26.50
CA ASP A 105 -24.79 -15.74 -25.71
C ASP A 105 -26.11 -15.29 -25.07
N ILE A 106 -26.20 -14.03 -24.63
CA ILE A 106 -27.44 -13.45 -24.11
C ILE A 106 -28.49 -13.33 -25.22
N VAL A 107 -28.11 -12.83 -26.41
CA VAL A 107 -29.02 -12.71 -27.55
C VAL A 107 -29.49 -14.09 -28.04
N ASP A 108 -28.61 -15.08 -28.06
CA ASP A 108 -28.94 -16.45 -28.44
C ASP A 108 -29.83 -17.13 -27.39
N SER A 109 -29.59 -16.89 -26.10
CA SER A 109 -30.47 -17.38 -25.01
C SER A 109 -31.87 -16.77 -25.07
N VAL A 110 -31.98 -15.48 -25.41
CA VAL A 110 -33.28 -14.80 -25.61
C VAL A 110 -34.02 -15.38 -26.82
N SER A 111 -33.31 -15.69 -27.90
CA SER A 111 -33.86 -16.37 -29.08
C SER A 111 -34.35 -17.78 -28.76
N GLU A 112 -33.61 -18.53 -27.93
CA GLU A 112 -33.98 -19.89 -27.53
C GLU A 112 -35.20 -19.90 -26.58
N ILE A 113 -35.25 -18.98 -25.62
CA ILE A 113 -36.41 -18.81 -24.71
C ILE A 113 -37.66 -18.42 -25.51
N SER A 114 -37.52 -17.54 -26.51
CA SER A 114 -38.60 -17.12 -27.39
C SER A 114 -39.16 -18.28 -28.25
N LYS A 115 -38.27 -19.13 -28.78
CA LYS A 115 -38.67 -20.36 -29.50
C LYS A 115 -39.38 -21.35 -28.59
N ARG A 116 -38.93 -21.51 -27.34
CA ARG A 116 -39.60 -22.37 -26.33
C ARG A 116 -40.98 -21.86 -25.92
N LEU A 117 -41.24 -20.55 -26.04
CA LEU A 117 -42.52 -19.91 -25.73
C LEU A 117 -43.49 -19.85 -26.93
N GLY A 118 -43.08 -20.25 -28.13
CA GLY A 118 -43.95 -20.33 -29.31
C GLY A 118 -44.38 -18.96 -29.88
N LEU A 119 -43.54 -17.93 -29.73
CA LEU A 119 -43.80 -16.59 -30.27
C LEU A 119 -43.64 -16.57 -31.80
N ALA A 120 -44.57 -15.93 -32.52
CA ALA A 120 -44.54 -15.81 -33.98
C ALA A 120 -43.29 -15.04 -34.44
N GLU A 121 -42.66 -15.46 -35.54
CA GLU A 121 -41.36 -14.96 -36.04
C GLU A 121 -41.26 -13.43 -36.10
N GLY A 122 -42.34 -12.73 -36.46
CA GLY A 122 -42.37 -11.25 -36.49
C GLY A 122 -42.30 -10.56 -35.11
N SER A 123 -42.66 -11.24 -34.02
CA SER A 123 -42.52 -10.74 -32.64
C SER A 123 -41.11 -10.96 -32.07
N LEU A 124 -40.34 -11.88 -32.67
CA LEU A 124 -38.98 -12.21 -32.25
C LEU A 124 -37.98 -11.15 -32.75
N ASP A 125 -38.13 -10.68 -33.99
CA ASP A 125 -37.35 -9.56 -34.52
C ASP A 125 -37.66 -8.25 -33.79
N ALA A 126 -38.92 -8.03 -33.43
CA ALA A 126 -39.32 -6.87 -32.61
C ALA A 126 -38.73 -6.93 -31.19
N LEU A 127 -38.68 -8.11 -30.56
CA LEU A 127 -38.06 -8.31 -29.25
C LEU A 127 -36.54 -8.13 -29.34
N LYS A 128 -35.89 -8.66 -30.37
CA LYS A 128 -34.45 -8.48 -30.59
C LYS A 128 -34.09 -7.01 -30.80
N ALA A 129 -34.88 -6.27 -31.58
CA ALA A 129 -34.73 -4.83 -31.77
C ALA A 129 -34.94 -4.01 -30.49
N GLN A 130 -35.68 -4.53 -29.49
CA GLN A 130 -35.85 -3.89 -28.18
C GLN A 130 -34.78 -4.30 -27.16
N VAL A 131 -34.29 -5.55 -27.22
CA VAL A 131 -33.29 -6.07 -26.26
C VAL A 131 -31.89 -5.57 -26.59
N ASP A 132 -31.52 -5.50 -27.87
CA ASP A 132 -30.18 -5.07 -28.29
C ASP A 132 -29.81 -3.66 -27.78
N PRO A 133 -30.66 -2.62 -27.88
CA PRO A 133 -30.33 -1.31 -27.30
C PRO A 133 -30.29 -1.33 -25.77
N VAL A 134 -31.11 -2.13 -25.09
CA VAL A 134 -31.12 -2.22 -23.62
C VAL A 134 -29.87 -2.93 -23.10
N VAL A 135 -29.41 -3.98 -23.79
CA VAL A 135 -28.17 -4.69 -23.46
C VAL A 135 -26.97 -3.81 -23.78
N HIS A 136 -26.97 -3.13 -24.93
CA HIS A 136 -25.91 -2.19 -25.29
C HIS A 136 -25.83 -1.02 -24.30
N GLU A 137 -26.98 -0.47 -23.88
CA GLU A 137 -27.06 0.56 -22.84
C GLU A 137 -26.63 0.02 -21.48
N ALA A 138 -26.99 -1.21 -21.10
CA ALA A 138 -26.55 -1.82 -19.85
C ALA A 138 -25.03 -2.09 -19.83
N ILE A 139 -24.45 -2.50 -20.96
CA ILE A 139 -23.00 -2.69 -21.12
C ILE A 139 -22.27 -1.33 -21.08
N GLU A 140 -22.78 -0.31 -21.76
CA GLU A 140 -22.22 1.05 -21.70
C GLU A 140 -22.39 1.67 -20.31
N LYS A 141 -23.50 1.40 -19.62
CA LYS A 141 -23.74 1.84 -18.24
C LYS A 141 -22.85 1.10 -17.25
N ALA A 142 -22.60 -0.19 -17.46
CA ALA A 142 -21.62 -0.96 -16.68
C ALA A 142 -20.19 -0.43 -16.90
N ARG A 143 -19.84 -0.10 -18.15
CA ARG A 143 -18.57 0.52 -18.51
C ARG A 143 -18.40 1.90 -17.87
N ARG A 144 -19.46 2.72 -17.85
CA ARG A 144 -19.48 4.01 -17.16
C ARG A 144 -19.44 3.84 -15.64
N SER A 145 -20.13 2.87 -15.06
CA SER A 145 -20.12 2.61 -13.61
C SER A 145 -18.78 2.13 -13.07
N ILE A 146 -17.86 1.69 -13.92
CA ILE A 146 -16.48 1.39 -13.53
C ILE A 146 -15.65 2.69 -13.39
N HIS A 147 -15.97 3.75 -14.15
CA HIS A 147 -15.24 5.03 -14.16
C HIS A 147 -15.89 6.16 -13.31
N GLN A 148 -17.21 6.15 -13.14
CA GLN A 148 -17.95 7.10 -12.30
C GLN A 148 -17.58 7.10 -10.80
N PRO A 149 -17.37 5.94 -10.12
CA PRO A 149 -17.12 5.93 -8.68
C PRO A 149 -15.84 6.67 -8.32
N ALA A 150 -14.80 6.57 -9.16
CA ALA A 150 -13.55 7.26 -8.92
C ALA A 150 -13.73 8.77 -8.86
N LYS A 151 -14.52 9.37 -9.78
CA LYS A 151 -14.78 10.82 -9.76
C LYS A 151 -15.51 11.24 -8.48
N ASP A 152 -16.58 10.54 -8.13
CA ASP A 152 -17.44 10.91 -7.01
C ASP A 152 -16.67 10.82 -5.69
N ILE A 153 -15.82 9.80 -5.53
CA ILE A 153 -14.91 9.63 -4.38
C ILE A 153 -13.91 10.80 -4.31
N LEU A 154 -13.28 11.19 -5.43
CA LEU A 154 -12.33 12.30 -5.44
C LEU A 154 -12.98 13.64 -5.05
N VAL A 155 -14.23 13.86 -5.45
CA VAL A 155 -14.99 15.05 -5.07
C VAL A 155 -15.35 15.02 -3.58
N ASP A 156 -15.77 13.87 -3.05
CA ASP A 156 -16.09 13.73 -1.63
C ASP A 156 -14.86 13.97 -0.74
N ILE A 157 -13.71 13.38 -1.09
CA ILE A 157 -12.43 13.61 -0.42
C ILE A 157 -12.08 15.10 -0.40
N LEU A 158 -12.21 15.78 -1.53
CA LEU A 158 -11.92 17.21 -1.63
C LEU A 158 -12.91 18.06 -0.83
N THR A 159 -14.18 17.66 -0.75
CA THR A 159 -15.21 18.38 0.02
C THR A 159 -14.91 18.27 1.50
N ASN A 160 -14.51 17.09 1.96
CA ASN A 160 -14.26 16.82 3.39
C ASN A 160 -12.89 17.31 3.87
N ASN A 161 -11.87 17.33 3.01
CA ASN A 161 -10.50 17.70 3.38
C ASN A 161 -10.08 19.09 2.91
N GLY A 162 -10.86 19.73 2.02
CA GLY A 162 -10.52 21.01 1.39
C GLY A 162 -9.36 20.92 0.39
N PRO A 163 -8.81 22.07 -0.05
CA PRO A 163 -7.76 22.14 -1.05
C PRO A 163 -6.52 21.32 -0.67
N THR A 164 -6.21 20.31 -1.48
CA THR A 164 -5.21 19.31 -1.14
C THR A 164 -4.24 19.11 -2.30
N ARG A 165 -2.97 18.80 -2.00
CA ARG A 165 -1.97 18.48 -3.02
C ARG A 165 -2.32 17.18 -3.74
N ALA A 166 -2.07 17.10 -5.04
CA ALA A 166 -2.34 15.91 -5.85
C ALA A 166 -1.73 14.62 -5.25
N ALA A 167 -0.51 14.70 -4.70
CA ALA A 167 0.14 13.57 -4.03
C ALA A 167 -0.61 13.08 -2.77
N ARG A 168 -1.19 14.01 -2.00
CA ARG A 168 -1.97 13.68 -0.80
C ARG A 168 -3.39 13.24 -1.14
N LEU A 169 -3.94 13.75 -2.23
CA LEU A 169 -5.25 13.32 -2.73
C LEU A 169 -5.21 11.85 -3.16
N LEU A 170 -4.10 11.44 -3.79
CA LEU A 170 -3.85 10.04 -4.14
C LEU A 170 -3.84 9.12 -2.89
N SER A 171 -3.15 9.52 -1.82
CA SER A 171 -3.14 8.71 -0.58
C SER A 171 -4.52 8.64 0.09
N LEU A 172 -5.29 9.74 0.07
CA LEU A 172 -6.65 9.76 0.63
C LEU A 172 -7.61 8.88 -0.18
N TYR A 173 -7.43 8.85 -1.50
CA TYR A 173 -8.18 7.95 -2.38
C TYR A 173 -7.89 6.48 -2.09
N ASP A 174 -6.62 6.15 -1.83
CA ASP A 174 -6.21 4.78 -1.48
C ASP A 174 -6.82 4.34 -0.14
N ASP A 175 -6.84 5.24 0.84
CA ASP A 175 -7.43 5.00 2.15
C ASP A 175 -8.96 4.78 2.06
N GLU A 176 -9.68 5.58 1.27
CA GLU A 176 -11.13 5.45 1.13
C GLU A 176 -11.57 4.25 0.29
N THR A 177 -10.81 3.90 -0.74
CA THR A 177 -11.15 2.75 -1.61
C THR A 177 -10.64 1.42 -1.08
N GLY A 178 -9.72 1.43 -0.11
CA GLY A 178 -9.03 0.23 0.36
C GLY A 178 -8.18 -0.44 -0.73
N GLN A 179 -8.00 0.22 -1.88
CA GLN A 179 -7.19 -0.20 -3.00
C GLN A 179 -6.02 0.75 -3.11
N SER A 180 -4.79 0.23 -3.07
CA SER A 180 -3.64 1.08 -3.41
C SER A 180 -3.79 1.54 -4.86
N SER A 181 -3.79 2.83 -5.14
CA SER A 181 -3.81 3.42 -6.49
C SER A 181 -2.64 2.93 -7.35
N GLY A 182 -1.61 2.34 -6.74
CA GLY A 182 -0.57 1.58 -7.44
C GLY A 182 -1.10 0.37 -8.21
N THR A 183 -2.26 -0.19 -7.82
CA THR A 183 -2.92 -1.34 -8.47
C THR A 183 -3.85 -0.96 -9.62
N ASN A 184 -4.38 0.28 -9.65
CA ASN A 184 -5.20 0.79 -10.75
C ASN A 184 -5.01 2.30 -10.96
N PRO A 185 -3.81 2.73 -11.37
CA PRO A 185 -3.50 4.16 -11.56
C PRO A 185 -4.41 4.80 -12.62
N GLU A 186 -4.92 4.01 -13.57
CA GLU A 186 -5.81 4.46 -14.63
C GLU A 186 -7.21 4.84 -14.11
N LEU A 187 -7.71 4.24 -13.02
CA LEU A 187 -9.00 4.61 -12.43
C LEU A 187 -8.93 5.97 -11.73
N PHE A 188 -7.91 6.17 -10.90
CA PHE A 188 -7.65 7.47 -10.28
C PHE A 188 -7.41 8.55 -11.36
N ARG A 189 -6.59 8.24 -12.37
CA ARG A 189 -6.28 9.16 -13.47
C ARG A 189 -7.51 9.53 -14.28
N SER A 190 -8.33 8.55 -14.66
CA SER A 190 -9.55 8.79 -15.43
C SER A 190 -10.59 9.57 -14.63
N GLY A 191 -10.78 9.26 -13.34
CA GLY A 191 -11.65 10.02 -12.44
C GLY A 191 -11.20 11.48 -12.29
N LEU A 192 -9.90 11.69 -12.08
CA LEU A 192 -9.32 13.04 -11.93
C LEU A 192 -9.41 13.86 -13.23
N LEU A 193 -9.10 13.25 -14.37
CA LEU A 193 -9.21 13.91 -15.67
C LEU A 193 -10.66 14.22 -16.04
N SER A 194 -11.59 13.32 -15.73
CA SER A 194 -13.03 13.60 -15.88
C SER A 194 -13.43 14.77 -14.99
N GLY A 195 -12.97 14.78 -13.73
CA GLY A 195 -13.27 15.84 -12.78
C GLY A 195 -12.76 17.22 -13.23
N LEU A 196 -11.55 17.28 -13.80
CA LEU A 196 -10.94 18.49 -14.37
C LEU A 196 -11.66 18.95 -15.65
N LYS A 197 -12.02 18.01 -16.52
CA LYS A 197 -12.68 18.31 -17.81
C LYS A 197 -14.09 18.87 -17.61
N ASP A 198 -14.82 18.35 -16.63
CA ASP A 198 -16.18 18.75 -16.31
C ASP A 198 -16.24 19.97 -15.36
N GLY A 199 -15.07 20.44 -14.89
CA GLY A 199 -14.95 21.59 -14.00
C GLY A 199 -15.30 21.33 -12.52
N SER A 200 -15.64 20.09 -12.15
CA SER A 200 -15.89 19.69 -10.75
C SER A 200 -14.63 19.69 -9.87
N ILE A 201 -13.45 19.57 -10.48
CA ILE A 201 -12.15 19.70 -9.82
C ILE A 201 -11.36 20.78 -10.55
N ILE A 202 -10.73 21.67 -9.81
CA ILE A 202 -9.84 22.71 -10.32
C ILE A 202 -8.41 22.46 -9.84
N SER A 203 -7.43 22.76 -10.70
CA SER A 203 -6.01 22.66 -10.39
C SER A 203 -5.37 24.05 -10.34
N SER A 204 -4.45 24.26 -9.40
CA SER A 204 -3.70 25.50 -9.23
C SER A 204 -2.85 25.92 -10.44
N VAL A 205 -2.50 24.99 -11.34
CA VAL A 205 -1.64 25.26 -12.51
C VAL A 205 -2.44 25.50 -13.80
N GLY A 206 -3.77 25.33 -13.74
CA GLY A 206 -4.66 25.50 -14.90
C GLY A 206 -4.80 24.25 -15.77
N ASN A 207 -5.71 24.35 -16.74
CA ASN A 207 -6.44 23.23 -17.37
C ASN A 207 -5.68 22.47 -18.49
N SER A 208 -4.34 22.47 -18.50
CA SER A 208 -3.55 22.04 -19.68
C SER A 208 -2.84 20.69 -19.55
N GLY A 209 -3.07 19.92 -18.49
CA GLY A 209 -2.48 18.58 -18.38
C GLY A 209 -2.77 17.88 -17.06
N PHE A 210 -2.21 16.68 -16.91
CA PHE A 210 -2.30 15.92 -15.66
C PHE A 210 -1.59 16.70 -14.54
N PRO A 211 -2.24 16.93 -13.39
CA PRO A 211 -1.65 17.69 -12.29
C PRO A 211 -0.40 16.98 -11.77
N LYS A 212 0.66 17.75 -11.53
CA LYS A 212 1.89 17.26 -10.93
C LYS A 212 1.68 17.03 -9.43
N ALA A 213 2.52 16.22 -8.82
CA ALA A 213 2.46 15.89 -7.39
C ALA A 213 2.40 17.12 -6.44
N GLY A 214 2.99 18.24 -6.86
CA GLY A 214 3.01 19.50 -6.11
C GLY A 214 1.81 20.41 -6.34
N ASP A 215 0.94 20.10 -7.30
CA ASP A 215 -0.20 20.93 -7.67
C ASP A 215 -1.32 20.78 -6.62
N ILE A 216 -2.02 21.88 -6.35
CA ILE A 216 -3.15 21.90 -5.42
C ILE A 216 -4.42 21.68 -6.24
N LEU A 217 -5.22 20.72 -5.79
CA LEU A 217 -6.53 20.40 -6.33
C LEU A 217 -7.60 20.86 -5.35
N ALA A 218 -8.67 21.44 -5.86
CA ALA A 218 -9.80 21.92 -5.08
C ALA A 218 -11.10 21.76 -5.86
N ILE A 219 -12.23 21.97 -5.19
CA ILE A 219 -13.54 22.12 -5.81
C ILE A 219 -13.73 23.61 -6.16
N PRO A 220 -14.50 23.98 -7.19
CA PRO A 220 -14.76 25.38 -7.53
C PRO A 220 -15.15 26.29 -6.35
N GLU A 221 -15.89 25.74 -5.39
CA GLU A 221 -16.35 26.46 -4.19
C GLU A 221 -15.19 26.90 -3.27
N ASP A 222 -14.06 26.20 -3.31
CA ASP A 222 -12.87 26.46 -2.49
C ASP A 222 -11.78 27.27 -3.22
N GLN A 223 -12.10 27.86 -4.38
CA GLN A 223 -11.14 28.59 -5.20
C GLN A 223 -10.44 29.75 -4.43
N GLU A 224 -11.14 30.44 -3.54
CA GLU A 224 -10.56 31.50 -2.70
C GLU A 224 -9.52 30.95 -1.71
N ARG A 225 -9.78 29.78 -1.12
CA ARG A 225 -8.86 29.10 -0.19
C ARG A 225 -7.63 28.56 -0.92
N MET A 226 -7.82 28.06 -2.14
CA MET A 226 -6.73 27.65 -3.00
C MET A 226 -5.77 28.81 -3.31
N ASN A 227 -6.30 30.01 -3.57
CA ASN A 227 -5.47 31.21 -3.85
C ASN A 227 -4.62 31.67 -2.65
N LEU A 228 -5.06 31.40 -1.41
CA LEU A 228 -4.30 31.73 -0.20
C LEU A 228 -3.10 30.80 0.04
N LEU A 229 -3.16 29.57 -0.47
CA LEU A 229 -2.12 28.55 -0.30
C LEU A 229 -1.02 28.63 -1.36
N LEU A 230 -1.22 29.42 -2.42
CA LEU A 230 -0.20 29.63 -3.42
C LEU A 230 0.87 30.58 -2.90
N PRO A 231 2.17 30.25 -3.06
CA PRO A 231 3.23 31.17 -2.72
C PRO A 231 3.03 32.45 -3.53
N LYS A 232 2.84 33.59 -2.85
CA LYS A 232 2.82 34.90 -3.50
C LYS A 232 4.07 34.98 -4.35
N LYS A 233 3.92 34.93 -5.68
CA LYS A 233 5.03 35.11 -6.62
C LYS A 233 5.73 36.40 -6.22
N SER A 234 6.92 36.27 -5.62
CA SER A 234 7.79 37.41 -5.38
C SER A 234 8.07 38.03 -6.74
N VAL A 235 7.52 39.22 -6.97
CA VAL A 235 7.77 40.02 -8.16
C VAL A 235 9.29 40.12 -8.30
N PRO A 236 9.90 39.62 -9.40
CA PRO A 236 11.33 39.75 -9.56
C PRO A 236 11.67 41.24 -9.62
N ALA A 237 12.52 41.67 -8.68
CA ALA A 237 13.05 43.03 -8.63
C ALA A 237 13.63 43.38 -10.00
N ARG A 238 12.99 44.35 -10.65
CA ARG A 238 13.37 44.89 -11.97
C ARG A 238 14.75 45.52 -11.81
N SER A 239 15.80 44.74 -12.09
CA SER A 239 17.18 45.21 -12.17
C SER A 239 17.24 46.29 -13.25
N GLY A 240 17.31 47.55 -12.80
CA GLY A 240 17.48 48.71 -13.65
C GLY A 240 18.86 48.66 -14.31
N ARG A 241 18.89 48.26 -15.58
CA ARG A 241 20.05 48.45 -16.46
C ARG A 241 20.09 49.92 -16.85
N ARG A 242 20.77 50.74 -16.04
CA ARG A 242 21.20 52.09 -16.41
C ARG A 242 22.29 51.92 -17.48
N LYS A 243 22.00 52.28 -18.72
CA LYS A 243 23.04 52.68 -19.68
C LYS A 243 23.30 54.15 -19.39
N GLU A 244 24.51 54.46 -18.95
CA GLU A 244 25.07 55.81 -18.99
C GLU A 244 25.78 55.93 -20.34
N ASP A 245 25.33 56.91 -21.12
CA ASP A 245 26.10 57.61 -22.16
C ASP A 245 26.54 58.96 -21.56
#